data_AF-A0AA45L2S7-F1
#
_entry.id   AF-A0AA45L2S7-F1
#
_cell.length_a   1.000
_cell.length_b   1.000
_cell.length_c   1.000
_cell.angle_alpha   90.00
_cell.angle_beta   90.00
_cell.angle_gamma   90.00
#
_symmetry.space_group_name_H-M   'P 1'
#
loop_
_entity.id
_entity.type
_entity.pdbx_description
1 polymer ?
#
loop_
_entity_poly.entity_id
_entity_poly.type
_entity_poly.pdbx_seq_one_letter_code
_entity_poly.pdbx_strand_id
1 'polypeptide(L)'
;MALGSLGRRSSKHRSEQPEAGGPVGGGDDELTSYLAALAPETVDTETTGSGSSFGNAQVYQLRLQLMANEQLRELAAERQTSPQALATEWVMQRLEWEARQRGMM
;
A
#
# COMPACT_ATOMS: atom_id res chain seq x y z
N MET A 1 32.69 23.66 11.96
CA MET A 1 32.35 22.22 11.96
C MET A 1 31.27 21.98 13.00
N ALA A 2 30.30 21.10 12.69
CA ALA A 2 29.25 20.50 13.53
C ALA A 2 28.72 21.24 14.78
N LEU A 3 27.46 21.70 14.73
CA LEU A 3 26.64 21.93 15.92
C LEU A 3 25.87 20.65 16.28
N GLY A 4 26.03 20.16 17.52
CA GLY A 4 25.41 18.94 18.01
C GLY A 4 23.97 19.15 18.49
N SER A 5 23.04 18.41 17.87
CA SER A 5 21.61 18.31 18.14
C SER A 5 21.16 18.42 19.62
N LEU A 6 20.16 19.27 19.88
CA LEU A 6 19.45 19.37 21.16
C LEU A 6 18.48 18.19 21.35
N GLY A 7 18.61 17.48 22.47
CA GLY A 7 17.82 16.29 22.76
C GLY A 7 16.44 16.53 23.36
N ARG A 8 15.50 15.63 23.04
CA ARG A 8 14.30 15.23 23.80
C ARG A 8 13.33 16.32 24.31
N ARG A 9 12.25 16.47 23.52
CA ARG A 9 10.82 16.33 23.94
C ARG A 9 10.52 16.41 25.45
N SER A 10 9.70 17.41 25.83
CA SER A 10 8.82 17.33 27.00
C SER A 10 7.44 17.87 26.63
N SER A 11 6.40 17.06 26.83
CA SER A 11 5.02 17.44 26.54
C SER A 11 4.52 18.52 27.49
N LYS A 12 3.76 19.49 26.98
CA LYS A 12 2.97 20.41 27.80
C LYS A 12 1.56 20.49 27.20
N HIS A 13 0.64 19.71 27.75
CA HIS A 13 -0.78 19.89 27.46
C HIS A 13 -1.21 21.26 28.00
N ARG A 14 -1.83 22.08 27.16
CA ARG A 14 -2.65 23.22 27.59
C ARG A 14 -3.96 23.17 26.78
N SER A 15 -5.08 23.29 27.48
CA SER A 15 -6.42 22.91 27.01
C SER A 15 -7.38 24.10 27.09
N GLU A 16 -7.79 24.67 25.95
CA GLU A 16 -8.64 25.89 25.84
C GLU A 16 -9.28 25.90 24.43
N GLN A 17 -10.58 26.00 24.13
CA GLN A 17 -11.88 25.76 24.82
C GLN A 17 -12.96 25.47 23.73
N PRO A 18 -14.01 24.64 23.93
CA PRO A 18 -15.02 24.36 22.89
C PRO A 18 -16.20 25.36 22.90
N GLU A 19 -16.17 26.34 22.00
CA GLU A 19 -17.25 27.31 21.73
C GLU A 19 -17.21 27.62 20.21
N ALA A 20 -18.28 27.86 19.46
CA ALA A 20 -19.72 27.65 19.62
C ALA A 20 -20.39 27.84 18.24
N GLY A 21 -21.65 27.40 18.09
CA GLY A 21 -22.61 28.09 17.20
C GLY A 21 -22.88 27.52 15.79
N GLY A 22 -24.13 27.05 15.62
CA GLY A 22 -24.94 27.46 14.47
C GLY A 22 -25.18 26.43 13.37
N PRO A 23 -26.45 26.21 12.93
CA PRO A 23 -26.76 25.40 11.77
C PRO A 23 -26.49 26.17 10.46
N VAL A 24 -25.29 26.02 9.93
CA VAL A 24 -25.03 26.10 8.48
C VAL A 24 -25.18 24.68 7.92
N GLY A 25 -25.82 24.42 6.79
CA GLY A 25 -26.59 25.27 5.88
C GLY A 25 -26.97 24.39 4.67
N GLY A 26 -28.20 24.48 4.15
CA GLY A 26 -28.74 23.53 3.16
C GLY A 26 -28.15 23.66 1.74
N GLY A 27 -26.85 23.42 1.61
CA GLY A 27 -26.12 23.35 0.33
C GLY A 27 -24.94 22.38 0.37
N ASP A 28 -24.71 21.69 1.49
CA ASP A 28 -23.62 20.71 1.63
C ASP A 28 -24.03 19.31 1.17
N ASP A 29 -25.32 19.00 1.02
CA ASP A 29 -25.81 17.69 0.58
C ASP A 29 -25.39 17.33 -0.86
N GLU A 30 -25.51 18.26 -1.81
CA GLU A 30 -25.04 18.03 -3.19
C GLU A 30 -23.52 17.93 -3.23
N LEU A 31 -22.80 18.79 -2.50
CA LEU A 31 -21.34 18.74 -2.40
C LEU A 31 -20.86 17.42 -1.77
N THR A 32 -21.52 16.98 -0.69
CA THR A 32 -21.28 15.70 -0.02
C THR A 32 -21.59 14.53 -0.94
N SER A 33 -22.66 14.60 -1.75
CA SER A 33 -22.96 13.56 -2.75
C SER A 33 -21.92 13.51 -3.88
N TYR A 34 -21.43 14.66 -4.36
CA TYR A 34 -20.34 14.71 -5.34
C TYR A 34 -19.02 14.22 -4.75
N LEU A 35 -18.71 14.59 -3.51
CA LEU A 35 -17.53 14.11 -2.79
C LEU A 35 -17.63 12.61 -2.44
N ALA A 36 -18.81 12.08 -2.16
CA ALA A 36 -19.02 10.64 -1.93
C ALA A 36 -18.90 9.83 -3.22
N ALA A 37 -19.32 10.38 -4.37
CA ALA A 37 -19.15 9.74 -5.68
C ALA A 37 -17.70 9.77 -6.20
N LEU A 38 -16.88 10.71 -5.70
CA LEU A 38 -15.45 10.84 -6.02
C LEU A 38 -14.51 10.28 -4.95
N ALA A 39 -15.01 10.08 -3.73
CA ALA A 39 -14.31 9.33 -2.69
C ALA A 39 -14.18 7.88 -3.18
N PRO A 40 -12.96 7.32 -3.23
CA PRO A 40 -12.81 5.89 -3.47
C PRO A 40 -13.53 5.16 -2.35
N GLU A 41 -14.54 4.36 -2.71
CA GLU A 41 -15.26 3.49 -1.77
C GLU A 41 -14.21 2.62 -1.07
N THR A 42 -14.04 2.86 0.23
CA THR A 42 -12.86 2.41 0.99
C THR A 42 -11.53 2.76 0.33
N VAL A 43 -11.04 3.99 0.57
CA VAL A 43 -9.59 4.17 0.79
C VAL A 43 -9.24 3.46 2.11
N ASP A 44 -9.23 2.13 2.05
CA ASP A 44 -8.23 1.37 2.78
C ASP A 44 -6.90 1.96 2.35
N THR A 45 -6.33 2.77 3.23
CA THR A 45 -4.96 3.23 3.11
C THR A 45 -4.14 1.97 3.29
N GLU A 46 -3.86 1.27 2.18
CA GLU A 46 -2.99 0.09 2.13
C GLU A 46 -1.59 0.54 2.54
N THR A 47 -1.44 0.61 3.85
CA THR A 47 -0.25 1.02 4.55
C THR A 47 0.71 -0.15 4.40
N THR A 48 1.42 -0.12 3.28
CA THR A 48 2.66 -0.86 3.04
C THR A 48 3.75 -0.51 4.08
N GLY A 49 3.47 0.44 4.98
CA GLY A 49 4.22 0.72 6.20
C GLY A 49 4.03 -0.32 7.30
N SER A 50 4.93 -1.30 7.34
CA SER A 50 5.25 -2.16 8.50
C SER A 50 4.18 -3.15 9.00
N GLY A 51 4.27 -4.38 8.49
CA GLY A 51 4.37 -5.52 9.39
C GLY A 51 3.16 -6.42 9.61
N SER A 52 3.03 -7.41 8.73
CA SER A 52 2.85 -8.82 9.13
C SER A 52 1.45 -9.39 9.46
N SER A 53 0.32 -8.80 9.06
CA SER A 53 -0.96 -9.55 8.94
C SER A 53 -2.02 -8.84 8.08
N PHE A 54 -2.01 -9.10 6.76
CA PHE A 54 -3.17 -8.87 5.88
C PHE A 54 -3.93 -10.19 5.76
N GLY A 55 -4.70 -10.55 6.80
CA GLY A 55 -5.17 -11.93 6.97
C GLY A 55 -4.01 -12.94 6.96
N ASN A 56 -4.24 -14.16 6.46
CA ASN A 56 -3.18 -15.16 6.30
C ASN A 56 -2.25 -14.90 5.08
N ALA A 57 -2.22 -13.68 4.53
CA ALA A 57 -1.33 -13.34 3.41
C ALA A 57 0.12 -13.20 3.89
N GLN A 58 0.95 -14.19 3.57
CA GLN A 58 2.38 -14.18 3.87
C GLN A 58 3.14 -13.43 2.76
N VAL A 59 3.78 -12.32 3.12
CA VAL A 59 4.64 -11.56 2.19
C VAL A 59 6.02 -12.20 2.11
N TYR A 60 6.37 -12.73 0.94
CA TYR A 60 7.69 -13.31 0.66
C TYR A 60 8.57 -12.31 -0.10
N GLN A 61 9.76 -12.01 0.43
CA GLN A 61 10.76 -11.18 -0.25
C GLN A 61 11.60 -12.03 -1.23
N LEU A 62 11.42 -11.81 -2.53
CA LEU A 62 12.22 -12.47 -3.56
C LEU A 62 13.57 -11.77 -3.75
N ARG A 63 14.69 -12.48 -3.52
CA ARG A 63 16.04 -11.99 -3.80
C ARG A 63 16.61 -12.71 -5.02
N LEU A 64 16.70 -11.98 -6.14
CA LEU A 64 17.28 -12.48 -7.40
C LEU A 64 18.77 -12.12 -7.49
N GLN A 65 19.51 -12.91 -8.28
CA GLN A 65 20.86 -12.56 -8.76
C GLN A 65 20.77 -11.31 -9.67
N LEU A 66 21.82 -10.49 -9.73
CA LEU A 66 21.81 -9.22 -10.47
C LEU A 66 21.36 -9.39 -11.94
N MET A 67 22.05 -10.26 -12.68
CA MET A 67 21.74 -10.57 -14.09
C MET A 67 20.30 -11.06 -14.30
N ALA A 68 19.76 -11.84 -13.36
CA ALA A 68 18.38 -12.32 -13.43
C ALA A 68 17.35 -11.21 -13.11
N ASN A 69 17.72 -10.21 -12.30
CA ASN A 69 16.87 -9.04 -12.05
C ASN A 69 16.84 -8.09 -13.26
N GLU A 70 17.97 -7.93 -13.96
CA GLU A 70 18.05 -7.14 -15.20
C GLU A 70 17.19 -7.76 -16.30
N GLN A 71 17.37 -9.07 -16.58
CA GLN A 71 16.53 -9.79 -17.56
C GLN A 71 15.03 -9.73 -17.22
N LEU A 72 14.66 -9.90 -15.94
CA LEU A 72 13.26 -9.78 -15.51
C LEU A 72 12.73 -8.36 -15.73
N ARG A 73 13.56 -7.32 -15.54
CA ARG A 73 13.18 -5.92 -15.75
C ARG A 73 13.01 -5.59 -17.22
N GLU A 74 13.87 -6.11 -18.10
CA GLU A 74 13.75 -5.98 -19.56
C GLU A 74 12.46 -6.63 -20.04
N LEU A 75 12.24 -7.91 -19.71
CA LEU A 75 11.02 -8.65 -20.07
C LEU A 75 9.74 -7.98 -19.51
N ALA A 76 9.81 -7.40 -18.30
CA ALA A 76 8.70 -6.64 -17.73
C ALA A 76 8.41 -5.37 -18.52
N ALA A 77 9.44 -4.63 -18.93
CA ALA A 77 9.31 -3.42 -19.76
C ALA A 77 8.73 -3.74 -21.15
N GLU A 78 9.19 -4.81 -21.81
CA GLU A 78 8.64 -5.29 -23.09
C GLU A 78 7.15 -5.65 -22.97
N ARG A 79 6.76 -6.32 -21.88
CA ARG A 79 5.35 -6.67 -21.60
C ARG A 79 4.52 -5.52 -21.01
N GLN A 80 5.10 -4.33 -20.81
CA GLN A 80 4.46 -3.18 -20.15
C GLN A 80 3.92 -3.47 -18.74
N THR A 81 4.63 -4.35 -18.00
CA THR A 81 4.29 -4.79 -16.64
C THR A 81 5.33 -4.33 -15.62
N SER A 82 5.01 -4.39 -14.33
CA SER A 82 6.03 -4.24 -13.29
C SER A 82 6.81 -5.56 -13.12
N PRO A 83 8.12 -5.52 -12.84
CA PRO A 83 8.91 -6.75 -12.66
C PRO A 83 8.44 -7.59 -11.47
N GLN A 84 7.82 -6.96 -10.45
CA GLN A 84 7.20 -7.66 -9.33
C GLN A 84 5.91 -8.39 -9.74
N ALA A 85 5.05 -7.76 -10.56
CA ALA A 85 3.86 -8.42 -11.10
C ALA A 85 4.26 -9.59 -12.00
N LEU A 86 5.24 -9.41 -12.90
CA LEU A 86 5.76 -10.47 -13.77
C LEU A 86 6.30 -11.67 -12.98
N ALA A 87 7.10 -11.42 -11.93
CA ALA A 87 7.60 -12.50 -11.06
C ALA A 87 6.45 -13.24 -10.34
N THR A 88 5.42 -12.52 -9.90
CA THR A 88 4.25 -13.11 -9.24
C THR A 88 3.43 -13.97 -10.23
N GLU A 89 3.21 -13.47 -11.44
CA GLU A 89 2.52 -14.17 -12.54
C GLU A 89 3.22 -15.50 -12.88
N TRP A 90 4.55 -15.50 -12.95
CA TRP A 90 5.34 -16.71 -13.23
C TRP A 90 5.36 -17.71 -12.08
N VAL A 91 5.40 -17.24 -10.82
CA VAL A 91 5.31 -18.11 -9.64
C VAL A 91 3.96 -18.82 -9.60
N MET A 92 2.85 -18.09 -9.86
CA MET A 92 1.52 -18.69 -9.91
C MET A 92 1.39 -19.72 -11.03
N GLN A 93 1.77 -19.38 -12.27
CA GLN A 93 1.78 -20.32 -13.40
C GLN A 93 2.61 -21.58 -13.11
N ARG A 94 3.76 -21.43 -12.42
CA ARG A 94 4.60 -22.57 -12.07
C ARG A 94 3.96 -23.46 -11.00
N LEU A 95 3.27 -22.88 -10.02
CA LEU A 95 2.52 -23.62 -9.00
C LEU A 95 1.33 -24.37 -9.61
N GLU A 96 0.57 -23.74 -10.52
CA GLU A 96 -0.54 -24.40 -11.24
C GLU A 96 -0.05 -25.58 -12.09
N TRP A 97 1.06 -25.39 -12.82
CA TRP A 97 1.71 -26.47 -13.57
C TRP A 97 2.13 -27.62 -12.66
N GLU A 98 2.77 -27.32 -11.52
CA GLU A 98 3.23 -28.32 -10.55
C GLU A 98 2.05 -29.07 -9.89
N ALA A 99 0.97 -28.38 -9.54
CA ALA A 99 -0.25 -29.00 -8.99
C ALA A 99 -0.89 -29.97 -10.00
N ARG A 100 -0.96 -29.57 -11.28
CA ARG A 100 -1.45 -30.41 -12.37
C ARG A 100 -0.57 -31.64 -12.62
N GLN A 101 0.76 -31.49 -12.57
CA GLN A 101 1.70 -32.63 -12.69
C GLN A 101 1.58 -33.62 -11.53
N ARG A 102 1.25 -33.14 -10.33
CA ARG A 102 1.08 -33.98 -9.13
C ARG A 102 -0.28 -34.67 -9.03
N GLY A 103 -1.19 -34.43 -9.98
CA GLY A 103 -2.54 -35.01 -9.95
C GLY A 103 -3.40 -34.46 -8.80
N MET A 104 -3.14 -33.24 -8.33
CA MET A 104 -4.01 -32.55 -7.38
C MET A 104 -5.16 -31.84 -8.12
N MET A 105 -6.08 -32.64 -8.67
CA MET A 105 -7.38 -32.24 -9.23
C MET A 105 -8.43 -33.33 -8.97
#